data_AF-Q8W3R1-F1
#
_entry.id   AF-Q8W3R1-F1
#
_cell.length_a   1.000
_cell.length_b   1.000
_cell.length_c   1.000
_cell.angle_alpha   90.00
_cell.angle_beta   90.00
_cell.angle_gamma   90.00
#
_symmetry.space_group_name_H-M   'P 1'
#
loop_
_entity.id
_entity.type
_entity.pdbx_description
1 polymer ?
#
loop_
_entity_poly.entity_id
_entity_poly.type
_entity_poly.pdbx_seq_one_letter_code
_entity_poly.pdbx_strand_id
1 'polypeptide(L)'
;QMDVKTAFLNGHLEEEVYMLQPEGFVDPKNPNKICKLKGSIYGLKQASRSWNHRFNHVIRENGFTRSVEEPCLYMKFSGSNVVFLILYVDDM
;
A
#
# COMPACT_ATOMS: atom_id res chain seq x y z
N GLN A 1 9.78 12.30 9.54
CA GLN A 1 8.40 12.12 9.06
C GLN A 1 8.36 12.42 7.57
N MET A 2 7.92 11.46 6.79
CA MET A 2 7.78 11.47 5.34
C MET A 2 6.40 10.89 4.99
N ASP A 3 5.62 11.65 4.24
CA ASP A 3 4.36 11.19 3.66
C ASP A 3 4.61 10.41 2.36
N VAL A 4 4.10 9.19 2.28
CA VAL A 4 4.20 8.38 1.06
C VAL A 4 3.10 8.78 0.09
N LYS A 5 3.48 9.56 -0.91
CA LYS A 5 2.57 9.93 -2.00
C LYS A 5 1.91 8.71 -2.61
N THR A 6 0.59 8.73 -2.67
CA THR A 6 -0.22 7.67 -3.30
C THR A 6 0.03 6.28 -2.71
N ALA A 7 0.30 6.17 -1.40
CA ALA A 7 0.59 4.93 -0.70
C ALA A 7 -0.33 3.76 -1.10
N PHE A 8 -1.65 3.97 -1.13
CA PHE A 8 -2.61 2.92 -1.47
C PHE A 8 -2.52 2.42 -2.91
N LEU A 9 -2.09 3.26 -3.86
CA LEU A 9 -1.89 2.87 -5.26
C LEU A 9 -0.71 1.91 -5.44
N ASN A 10 0.23 1.91 -4.49
CA ASN A 10 1.35 0.98 -4.48
C ASN A 10 0.95 -0.41 -3.93
N GLY A 11 -0.21 -0.50 -3.25
CA GLY A 11 -0.75 -1.75 -2.75
C GLY A 11 -1.23 -2.66 -3.88
N HIS A 12 -0.83 -3.93 -3.84
CA HIS A 12 -1.34 -4.94 -4.77
C HIS A 12 -2.67 -5.50 -4.24
N LEU A 13 -3.62 -5.73 -5.14
CA LEU A 13 -4.87 -6.42 -4.82
C LEU A 13 -4.65 -7.92 -5.02
N GLU A 14 -4.95 -8.71 -3.99
CA GLU A 14 -4.93 -10.18 -4.08
C GLU A 14 -6.22 -10.69 -4.75
N GLU A 15 -7.35 -10.06 -4.45
CA GLU A 15 -8.63 -10.33 -5.10
C GLU A 15 -8.90 -9.48 -6.35
N GLU A 16 -9.79 -9.99 -7.21
CA GLU A 16 -10.33 -9.20 -8.33
C GLU A 16 -11.42 -8.24 -7.84
N VAL A 17 -11.12 -6.95 -7.88
CA VAL A 17 -12.07 -5.90 -7.51
C VAL A 17 -12.55 -5.18 -8.77
N TYR A 18 -13.87 -5.02 -8.86
CA TYR A 18 -14.53 -4.25 -9.90
C TYR A 18 -15.27 -3.07 -9.29
N MET A 19 -15.36 -1.97 -10.03
CA MET A 19 -16.16 -0.81 -9.65
C MET A 19 -16.93 -0.26 -10.86
N LEU A 20 -17.98 0.50 -10.58
CA LEU A 20 -18.67 1.29 -11.60
C LEU A 20 -17.71 2.32 -12.21
N GLN A 21 -18.01 2.74 -13.43
CA GLN A 21 -17.29 3.85 -14.05
C GLN A 21 -17.38 5.09 -13.14
N PRO A 22 -16.26 5.75 -12.83
CA PRO A 22 -16.28 6.93 -11.99
C PRO A 22 -16.99 8.09 -12.69
N GLU A 23 -17.54 8.99 -11.90
CA GLU A 23 -18.15 10.22 -12.40
C GLU A 23 -17.15 11.00 -13.27
N GLY A 24 -17.62 11.51 -14.41
CA GLY A 24 -16.76 12.17 -15.40
C GLY A 24 -15.99 11.25 -16.36
N PHE A 25 -15.98 9.92 -16.14
CA PHE A 25 -15.33 8.94 -17.03
C PHE A 25 -16.33 8.02 -17.76
N VAL A 26 -17.63 8.10 -17.46
CA VAL A 26 -18.65 7.22 -18.07
C VAL A 26 -18.63 7.34 -19.59
N ASP A 27 -18.33 6.23 -20.27
CA ASP A 27 -18.35 6.15 -21.74
C ASP A 27 -19.80 6.22 -22.26
N PRO A 28 -20.18 7.26 -23.03
CA PRO A 28 -21.55 7.39 -23.54
C PRO A 28 -21.97 6.24 -24.47
N LYS A 29 -21.01 5.58 -25.14
CA LYS A 29 -21.28 4.42 -26.01
C LYS A 29 -21.41 3.13 -25.21
N ASN A 30 -20.86 3.09 -24.00
CA ASN A 30 -20.82 1.90 -23.16
C ASN A 30 -21.11 2.24 -21.68
N PRO A 31 -22.29 2.80 -21.36
CA PRO A 31 -22.58 3.31 -20.02
C PRO A 31 -22.59 2.21 -18.94
N ASN A 32 -22.87 0.96 -19.33
CA ASN A 32 -22.98 -0.17 -18.41
C ASN A 32 -21.65 -0.93 -18.20
N LYS A 33 -20.54 -0.46 -18.76
CA LYS A 33 -19.23 -1.07 -18.46
C LYS A 33 -18.84 -0.82 -17.01
N ILE A 34 -18.01 -1.73 -16.51
CA ILE A 34 -17.39 -1.66 -15.19
C ILE A 34 -15.87 -1.66 -15.34
N CYS A 35 -15.18 -1.06 -14.38
CA CYS A 35 -13.73 -1.00 -14.33
C CYS A 35 -13.19 -2.14 -13.47
N LYS A 36 -12.23 -2.89 -13.99
CA LYS A 36 -11.41 -3.79 -13.16
C LYS A 36 -10.27 -2.99 -12.56
N LEU A 37 -10.14 -3.01 -11.24
CA LEU A 37 -9.03 -2.35 -10.54
C LEU A 37 -7.74 -3.17 -10.74
N LYS A 38 -6.67 -2.48 -11.17
CA LYS A 38 -5.33 -3.07 -11.33
C LYS A 38 -4.44 -2.89 -10.10
N GLY A 39 -4.87 -2.04 -9.16
CA GLY A 39 -4.16 -1.74 -7.93
C GLY A 39 -5.14 -1.27 -6.87
N SER A 40 -4.69 -1.26 -5.63
CA SER A 40 -5.49 -0.76 -4.51
C SER A 40 -5.74 0.74 -4.66
N ILE A 41 -6.91 1.21 -4.23
CA ILE A 41 -7.28 2.63 -4.23
C ILE A 41 -7.81 3.03 -2.85
N TYR A 42 -7.79 4.32 -2.55
CA TYR A 42 -8.42 4.83 -1.34
C TYR A 42 -9.91 4.46 -1.27
N GLY A 43 -10.40 4.18 -0.06
CA GLY A 43 -11.79 3.77 0.17
C GLY A 43 -12.06 2.27 0.03
N LEU A 44 -11.13 1.48 -0.52
CA LEU A 44 -11.23 0.02 -0.41
C LEU A 44 -10.94 -0.41 1.04
N LYS A 45 -11.75 -1.35 1.55
CA LYS A 45 -11.59 -1.89 2.92
C LYS A 45 -10.21 -2.50 3.16
N GLN A 46 -9.62 -3.06 2.12
CA GLN A 46 -8.32 -3.72 2.12
C GLN A 46 -7.15 -2.78 1.78
N ALA A 47 -7.39 -1.51 1.43
CA ALA A 47 -6.37 -0.62 0.87
C ALA A 47 -5.13 -0.49 1.76
N SER A 48 -5.35 -0.21 3.05
CA SER A 48 -4.28 -0.08 4.04
C SER A 48 -3.51 -1.38 4.25
N ARG A 49 -4.21 -2.52 4.17
CA ARG A 49 -3.58 -3.85 4.30
C ARG A 49 -2.71 -4.18 3.07
N SER A 50 -3.22 -3.94 1.86
CA SER A 50 -2.47 -4.09 0.61
C SER A 50 -1.21 -3.22 0.60
N TRP A 51 -1.32 -1.98 1.08
CA TRP A 51 -0.18 -1.11 1.26
C TRP A 51 0.82 -1.65 2.30
N ASN A 52 0.36 -2.06 3.49
CA ASN A 52 1.25 -2.61 4.52
C ASN A 52 2.01 -3.85 4.05
N HIS A 53 1.35 -4.76 3.31
CA HIS A 53 2.01 -5.93 2.74
C HIS A 53 3.09 -5.54 1.71
N ARG A 54 2.78 -4.62 0.80
CA ARG A 54 3.76 -4.13 -0.18
C ARG A 54 4.95 -3.47 0.51
N PHE A 55 4.68 -2.59 1.47
CA PHE A 55 5.71 -1.89 2.23
C PHE A 55 6.63 -2.86 2.95
N ASN A 56 6.05 -3.80 3.69
CA ASN A 56 6.78 -4.83 4.42
C ASN A 56 7.69 -5.64 3.50
N HIS A 57 7.20 -6.04 2.33
CA HIS A 57 8.00 -6.77 1.35
C HIS A 57 9.22 -5.95 0.90
N VAL A 58 9.00 -4.71 0.43
CA VAL A 58 10.06 -3.84 -0.09
C VAL A 58 11.10 -3.51 1.01
N ILE A 59 10.66 -3.16 2.21
CA ILE A 59 11.57 -2.79 3.30
C ILE A 59 12.42 -3.97 3.77
N ARG A 60 11.85 -5.18 3.79
CA ARG A 60 12.61 -6.40 4.10
C ARG A 60 13.65 -6.72 3.02
N GLU A 61 13.33 -6.53 1.75
CA GLU A 61 14.32 -6.65 0.66
C GLU A 61 15.45 -5.63 0.80
N ASN A 62 15.18 -4.47 1.40
CA ASN A 62 16.18 -3.46 1.72
C ASN A 62 16.97 -3.76 3.03
N GLY A 63 16.83 -4.95 3.59
CA GLY A 63 17.63 -5.44 4.72
C GLY A 63 17.12 -5.02 6.11
N PHE A 64 15.89 -4.53 6.20
CA PHE A 64 15.24 -4.30 7.50
C PHE A 64 14.55 -5.57 8.00
N THR A 65 14.48 -5.70 9.32
CA THR A 65 13.71 -6.73 10.02
C THR A 65 12.53 -6.08 10.74
N ARG A 66 11.33 -6.64 10.55
CA ARG A 66 10.11 -6.19 11.24
C ARG A 66 10.13 -6.69 12.68
N SER A 67 9.80 -5.85 13.66
CA SER A 67 9.59 -6.29 15.04
C SER A 67 8.38 -7.22 15.13
N VAL A 68 8.47 -8.22 16.00
CA VAL A 68 7.39 -9.19 16.25
C VAL A 68 6.36 -8.59 17.21
N GLU A 69 6.83 -7.80 18.18
CA GLU A 69 6.05 -7.15 19.22
C GLU A 69 5.33 -5.92 18.67
N GLU A 70 6.02 -5.13 17.83
CA GLU A 70 5.51 -3.89 17.24
C GLU A 70 5.58 -3.96 15.70
N PRO A 71 4.55 -4.48 15.01
CA PRO A 71 4.58 -4.67 13.56
C PRO A 71 4.69 -3.37 12.74
N CYS A 72 4.57 -2.19 13.33
CA CYS A 72 4.87 -0.92 12.66
C CYS A 72 6.38 -0.61 12.64
N LEU A 73 7.17 -1.25 13.49
CA LEU A 73 8.60 -0.98 13.68
C LEU A 73 9.47 -1.91 12.82
N TYR A 74 10.43 -1.30 12.14
CA TYR A 74 11.44 -1.94 11.32
C TYR A 74 12.84 -1.51 11.77
N MET A 75 13.76 -2.46 11.82
CA MET A 75 15.13 -2.24 12.29
C MET A 75 16.15 -2.74 11.27
N LYS A 76 17.19 -1.96 11.02
CA LYS A 76 18.34 -2.39 10.23
C LYS A 76 19.63 -2.12 11.01
N PHE A 77 20.42 -3.17 11.20
CA PHE A 77 21.70 -3.12 11.89
C PHE A 77 22.84 -3.08 10.87
N SER A 78 23.81 -2.20 11.09
CA SER A 78 25.03 -2.10 10.28
C SER A 78 26.22 -1.80 11.18
N GLY A 79 26.89 -2.86 11.64
CA GLY A 79 27.94 -2.76 12.66
C GLY A 79 27.37 -2.24 13.98
N SER A 80 27.91 -1.11 14.46
CA SER A 80 27.42 -0.41 15.66
C SER A 80 26.23 0.54 15.38
N ASN A 81 25.87 0.75 14.12
CA ASN A 81 24.76 1.63 13.75
C ASN A 81 23.45 0.85 13.66
N VAL A 82 22.37 1.50 14.09
CA VAL A 82 21.00 1.01 13.95
C VAL A 82 20.13 2.09 13.34
N VAL A 83 19.28 1.68 12.40
CA VAL A 83 18.23 2.52 11.83
C VAL A 83 16.88 1.95 12.24
N PHE A 84 16.05 2.79 12.83
CA PHE A 84 14.65 2.50 13.13
C PHE A 84 13.76 3.20 12.11
N LEU A 85 12.80 2.47 11.58
CA LEU A 85 11.74 2.98 10.72
C LEU A 85 10.40 2.60 11.33
N ILE A 86 9.47 3.54 11.43
CA ILE A 86 8.13 3.30 11.96
C ILE A 86 7.14 3.65 10.86
N LEU A 87 6.25 2.72 10.50
CA LEU A 87 5.17 2.97 9.55
C LEU A 87 3.85 3.19 10.30
N TYR A 88 3.24 4.34 10.11
CA TYR A 88 1.88 4.62 10.55
C TYR A 88 0.99 4.95 9.36
N VAL A 89 0.18 3.99 8.92
CA VAL A 89 -0.65 4.10 7.71
C VAL A 89 0.22 4.46 6.49
N ASP A 90 0.24 5.71 6.06
CA ASP A 90 1.00 6.28 4.94
C ASP A 90 2.18 7.20 5.37
N ASP A 91 2.33 7.45 6.67
CA ASP A 91 3.45 8.19 7.26
C ASP A 91 4.61 7.27 7.68
N MET A 92 5.84 7.76 7.51
CA MET A 92 7.10 7.13 7.95
C MET A 92 8.05 8.07 8.69
#